data_AF-A0A496Z8J3-F1
#
_entry.id   AF-A0A496Z8J3-F1
#
_cell.length_a   1.000
_cell.length_b   1.000
_cell.length_c   1.000
_cell.angle_alpha   90.00
_cell.angle_beta   90.00
_cell.angle_gamma   90.00
#
_symmetry.space_group_name_H-M   'P 1'
#
loop_
_entity.id
_entity.type
_entity.pdbx_description
1 polymer ?
#
loop_
_entity_poly.entity_id
_entity_poly.type
_entity_poly.pdbx_seq_one_letter_code
_entity_poly.pdbx_strand_id
1 'polypeptide(L)'
;MTTAYRHWEILERSQTGPFMDEDDFLPKHFTPTLKKLIKKYEIKYDPENPCPTDDAMADRIWQAAWELFRDVGYYNTDSHRLIQVTDEEIREALYMAHDQYWVGAGKDAVLWKHRQVEDMAPPFCIMSPDITCDEKYHQSICMAYLKEPLLDGICGPILEETFGHLIESSGPTEISGCIQHITNQKLAARLLGRPGTFMVAVGTAEHDSGQIAVSNEEWGVQKTDARLVGSLTEFKTADTLLNRSL
;
A
#
# COMPACT_ATOMS: atom_id res chain seq x y z
N MET A 1 20.25 -20.49 9.15
CA MET A 1 20.12 -19.21 8.43
C MET A 1 18.63 -18.96 8.31
N THR A 2 18.11 -17.97 9.03
CA THR A 2 16.75 -17.49 8.84
C THR A 2 16.65 -16.90 7.44
N THR A 3 15.53 -17.10 6.76
CA THR A 3 15.28 -16.49 5.46
C THR A 3 15.09 -14.99 5.65
N ALA A 4 15.53 -14.16 4.70
CA ALA A 4 15.31 -12.71 4.79
C ALA A 4 13.80 -12.35 4.79
N TYR A 5 12.96 -13.27 4.31
CA TYR A 5 11.52 -13.22 4.49
C TYR A 5 11.16 -13.84 5.84
N ARG A 6 10.93 -12.97 6.84
CA ARG A 6 10.58 -13.33 8.23
C ARG A 6 9.07 -13.38 8.49
N HIS A 7 8.27 -13.61 7.46
CA HIS A 7 6.81 -13.48 7.55
C HIS A 7 6.20 -14.29 8.71
N TRP A 8 6.57 -15.57 8.85
CA TRP A 8 6.06 -16.42 9.94
C TRP A 8 6.50 -15.95 11.33
N GLU A 9 7.70 -15.37 11.47
CA GLU A 9 8.14 -14.76 12.73
C GLU A 9 7.31 -13.52 13.06
N ILE A 10 6.94 -12.72 12.06
CA ILE A 10 6.07 -11.55 12.23
C ILE A 10 4.66 -11.98 12.64
N LEU A 11 4.09 -13.03 12.02
CA LEU A 11 2.80 -13.60 12.43
C LEU A 11 2.84 -14.19 13.84
N GLU A 12 3.93 -14.86 14.21
CA GLU A 12 4.09 -15.38 15.57
C GLU A 12 4.14 -14.22 16.59
N ARG A 13 4.92 -13.17 16.31
CA ARG A 13 5.02 -11.98 17.15
C ARG A 13 3.71 -11.19 17.20
N SER A 14 2.90 -11.21 16.15
CA SER A 14 1.58 -10.59 16.16
C SER A 14 0.65 -11.27 17.15
N GLN A 15 0.87 -12.52 17.53
CA GLN A 15 0.05 -13.22 18.52
C GLN A 15 0.71 -13.29 19.91
N THR A 16 2.04 -13.28 19.96
CA THR A 16 2.83 -13.56 21.18
C THR A 16 3.57 -12.35 21.75
N GLY A 17 3.60 -11.21 21.03
CA GLY A 17 4.28 -10.00 21.45
C GLY A 17 3.76 -9.40 22.76
N PRO A 18 4.34 -8.29 23.25
CA PRO A 18 3.83 -7.63 24.44
C PRO A 18 2.37 -7.20 24.26
N PHE A 19 1.52 -7.51 25.24
CA PHE A 19 0.15 -7.01 25.30
C PHE A 19 0.15 -5.49 25.50
N MET A 20 -0.73 -4.79 24.79
CA MET A 20 -1.04 -3.38 25.03
C MET A 20 -2.50 -3.10 24.70
N ASP A 21 -3.18 -2.37 25.58
CA ASP A 21 -4.53 -1.89 25.32
C ASP A 21 -4.53 -0.90 24.15
N GLU A 22 -5.52 -1.00 23.26
CA GLU A 22 -5.56 -0.18 22.05
C GLU A 22 -5.69 1.31 22.37
N ASP A 23 -6.50 1.66 23.37
CA ASP A 23 -6.74 3.03 23.78
C ASP A 23 -5.48 3.65 24.40
N ASP A 24 -4.55 2.81 24.88
CA ASP A 24 -3.28 3.23 25.46
C ASP A 24 -2.17 3.40 24.41
N PHE A 25 -2.26 2.70 23.27
CA PHE A 25 -1.18 2.67 22.28
C PHE A 25 -0.78 4.06 21.79
N LEU A 26 -1.74 4.88 21.34
CA LEU A 26 -1.44 6.22 20.85
C LEU A 26 -1.03 7.21 21.96
N PRO A 27 -1.81 7.42 23.03
CA PRO A 27 -1.52 8.45 24.02
C PRO A 27 -0.36 8.09 24.96
N LYS A 28 -0.14 6.80 25.26
CA LYS A 28 0.86 6.37 26.25
C LYS A 28 2.14 5.80 25.66
N HIS A 29 2.11 5.30 24.41
CA HIS A 29 3.29 4.67 23.79
C HIS A 29 3.80 5.43 22.56
N PHE A 30 3.01 5.56 21.50
CA PHE A 30 3.43 6.21 20.25
C PHE A 30 3.72 7.70 20.42
N THR A 31 2.74 8.48 20.90
CA THR A 31 2.84 9.95 20.96
C THR A 31 3.98 10.43 21.86
N PRO A 32 4.19 9.88 23.08
CA PRO A 32 5.30 10.27 23.92
C PRO A 32 6.67 9.95 23.30
N THR A 33 6.78 8.78 22.65
CA THR A 33 8.02 8.36 21.97
C THR A 33 8.34 9.28 20.80
N LEU A 34 7.35 9.58 19.96
CA LEU A 34 7.48 10.54 18.86
C LEU A 34 7.95 11.92 19.35
N LYS A 35 7.29 12.48 20.37
CA LYS A 35 7.67 13.79 20.94
C LYS A 35 9.09 13.80 21.51
N LYS A 36 9.50 12.71 22.17
CA LYS A 36 10.86 12.54 22.69
C LYS A 36 11.88 12.56 21.55
N LEU A 37 11.61 11.85 20.46
CA LEU A 37 12.52 11.75 19.32
C LEU A 37 12.59 13.05 18.52
N ILE A 38 11.46 13.73 18.29
CA ILE A 38 11.42 15.07 17.68
C ILE A 38 12.33 16.04 18.46
N LYS A 39 12.26 16.02 19.80
CA LYS A 39 13.12 16.86 20.64
C LYS A 39 14.59 16.42 20.59
N LYS A 40 14.87 15.11 20.66
CA LYS A 40 16.24 14.55 20.63
C LYS A 40 16.98 14.91 19.35
N TYR A 41 16.28 14.85 18.21
CA TYR A 41 16.83 15.09 16.87
C TYR A 41 16.61 16.52 16.38
N GLU A 42 16.10 17.41 17.23
CA GLU A 42 15.85 18.83 16.93
C GLU A 42 15.07 19.05 15.63
N ILE A 43 14.10 18.17 15.35
CA ILE A 43 13.27 18.22 14.14
C ILE A 43 12.33 19.41 14.23
N LYS A 44 12.39 20.29 13.23
CA LYS A 44 11.57 21.50 13.14
C LYS A 44 11.01 21.63 11.74
N TYR A 45 9.70 21.87 11.66
CA TYR A 45 9.04 22.19 10.41
C TYR A 45 9.21 23.69 10.12
N ASP A 46 9.62 24.01 8.89
CA ASP A 46 9.70 25.37 8.38
C ASP A 46 8.60 25.58 7.32
N PRO A 47 7.53 26.33 7.61
CA PRO A 47 6.46 26.56 6.66
C PRO A 47 6.88 27.40 5.46
N GLU A 48 7.95 28.19 5.55
CA GLU A 48 8.49 28.95 4.42
C GLU A 48 9.31 28.07 3.47
N ASN A 49 9.74 26.90 3.95
CA ASN A 49 10.46 25.90 3.18
C ASN A 49 9.90 24.48 3.40
N PRO A 50 8.68 24.19 2.91
CA PRO A 50 8.00 22.92 3.16
C PRO A 50 8.67 21.70 2.50
N CYS A 51 9.54 21.93 1.52
CA CYS A 51 10.40 20.90 0.91
C CYS A 51 11.87 21.24 1.22
N PRO A 52 12.34 20.92 2.44
CA PRO A 52 13.68 21.34 2.86
C PRO A 52 14.76 20.65 2.05
N THR A 53 15.74 21.43 1.59
CA THR A 53 16.96 20.96 0.92
C THR A 53 18.13 20.81 1.91
N ASP A 54 17.83 20.67 3.21
CA ASP A 54 18.82 20.45 4.27
C ASP A 54 19.02 18.94 4.45
N ASP A 55 20.05 18.40 3.81
CA ASP A 55 20.43 16.98 3.91
C ASP A 55 20.66 16.54 5.36
N ALA A 56 21.20 17.42 6.21
CA ALA A 56 21.42 17.08 7.61
C ALA A 56 20.09 16.96 8.38
N MET A 57 19.06 17.73 8.01
CA MET A 57 17.71 17.53 8.55
C MET A 57 17.12 16.21 8.06
N ALA A 58 17.30 15.86 6.78
CA ALA A 58 16.84 14.58 6.24
C ALA A 58 17.47 13.38 6.98
N ASP A 59 18.78 13.42 7.24
CA ASP A 59 19.49 12.41 8.02
C ASP A 59 18.96 12.28 9.45
N ARG A 60 18.69 13.41 10.12
CA ARG A 60 18.11 13.42 11.47
C ARG A 60 16.70 12.85 11.49
N ILE A 61 15.87 13.14 10.47
CA ILE A 61 14.54 12.57 10.32
C ILE A 61 14.63 11.06 10.12
N TRP A 62 15.54 10.59 9.25
CA TRP A 62 15.76 9.16 9.02
C TRP A 62 16.16 8.43 10.31
N GLN A 63 17.13 8.96 11.06
CA GLN A 63 17.57 8.39 12.34
C GLN A 63 16.45 8.39 13.39
N ALA A 64 15.65 9.46 13.47
CA ALA A 64 14.51 9.53 14.36
C ALA A 64 13.43 8.51 13.98
N ALA A 65 13.12 8.33 12.69
CA ALA A 65 12.14 7.37 12.21
C ALA A 65 12.58 5.92 12.46
N TRP A 66 13.87 5.64 12.27
CA TRP A 66 14.46 4.34 12.62
C TRP A 66 14.25 4.00 14.10
N GLU A 67 14.65 4.91 14.99
CA GLU A 67 14.45 4.72 16.43
C GLU A 67 12.97 4.63 16.81
N LEU A 68 12.10 5.42 16.17
CA LEU A 68 10.67 5.38 16.40
C LEU A 68 10.09 4.01 16.07
N PHE A 69 10.41 3.46 14.89
CA PHE A 69 9.94 2.15 14.47
C PHE A 69 10.45 1.02 15.38
N ARG A 70 11.73 1.04 15.75
CA ARG A 70 12.30 0.08 16.70
C ARG A 70 11.63 0.16 18.07
N ASP A 71 11.45 1.36 18.62
CA ASP A 71 10.98 1.55 20.00
C ASP A 71 9.47 1.37 20.14
N VAL A 72 8.70 1.83 19.15
CA VAL A 72 7.24 1.70 19.15
C VAL A 72 6.82 0.28 18.78
N GLY A 73 7.45 -0.29 17.74
CA GLY A 73 6.95 -1.48 17.07
C GLY A 73 5.69 -1.20 16.24
N TYR A 74 5.01 -2.26 15.83
CA TYR A 74 3.81 -2.22 15.00
C TYR A 74 2.68 -2.96 15.71
N TYR A 75 1.57 -2.27 15.99
CA TYR A 75 0.50 -2.78 16.83
C TYR A 75 -0.53 -3.57 16.01
N ASN A 76 -0.81 -4.81 16.39
CA ASN A 76 -1.89 -5.58 15.79
C ASN A 76 -3.19 -5.38 16.61
N THR A 77 -4.24 -4.85 15.97
CA THR A 77 -5.51 -4.49 16.60
C THR A 77 -6.36 -5.68 17.01
N ASP A 78 -6.29 -6.80 16.27
CA ASP A 78 -7.11 -7.99 16.56
C ASP A 78 -6.58 -8.76 17.78
N SER A 79 -5.27 -8.82 17.92
CA SER A 79 -4.58 -9.54 18.99
C SER A 79 -4.24 -8.67 20.22
N HIS A 80 -4.26 -7.34 20.05
CA HIS A 80 -3.76 -6.36 21.02
C HIS A 80 -2.29 -6.60 21.40
N ARG A 81 -1.43 -6.82 20.40
CA ARG A 81 -0.01 -7.16 20.58
C ARG A 81 0.89 -6.20 19.82
N LEU A 82 2.04 -5.88 20.41
CA LEU A 82 3.11 -5.17 19.74
C LEU A 82 4.04 -6.13 19.01
N ILE A 83 4.19 -5.94 17.71
CA ILE A 83 5.22 -6.59 16.88
C ILE A 83 6.48 -5.74 16.97
N GLN A 84 7.53 -6.29 17.58
CA GLN A 84 8.81 -5.60 17.73
C GLN A 84 9.89 -6.29 16.88
N VAL A 85 10.80 -5.49 16.33
CA VAL A 85 11.92 -5.95 15.50
C VAL A 85 13.23 -5.33 15.96
N THR A 86 14.34 -6.00 15.68
CA THR A 86 15.69 -5.49 16.00
C THR A 86 16.27 -4.63 14.90
N ASP A 87 17.34 -3.89 15.21
CA ASP A 87 18.05 -3.11 14.21
C ASP A 87 18.62 -4.00 13.08
N GLU A 88 19.05 -5.22 13.38
CA GLU A 88 19.51 -6.19 12.40
C GLU A 88 18.39 -6.61 11.44
N GLU A 89 17.18 -6.82 11.95
CA GLU A 89 16.01 -7.20 11.15
C GLU A 89 15.57 -6.05 10.23
N ILE A 90 15.59 -4.81 10.71
CA ILE A 90 15.31 -3.63 9.88
C ILE A 90 16.37 -3.51 8.77
N ARG A 91 17.67 -3.68 9.09
CA ARG A 91 18.75 -3.66 8.09
C ARG A 91 18.61 -4.77 7.06
N GLU A 92 18.27 -5.98 7.50
CA GLU A 92 18.03 -7.13 6.62
C GLU A 92 16.88 -6.84 5.64
N ALA A 93 15.77 -6.28 6.13
CA ALA A 93 14.63 -5.91 5.29
C ALA A 93 15.01 -4.85 4.23
N LEU A 94 15.73 -3.80 4.62
CA LEU A 94 16.17 -2.76 3.69
C LEU A 94 17.21 -3.25 2.68
N TYR A 95 18.10 -4.17 3.07
CA TYR A 95 19.08 -4.78 2.15
C TYR A 95 18.41 -5.58 1.04
N MET A 96 17.24 -6.18 1.32
CA MET A 96 16.47 -6.96 0.33
C MET A 96 15.54 -6.10 -0.53
N ALA A 97 15.44 -4.79 -0.27
CA ALA A 97 14.59 -3.91 -1.06
C ALA A 97 15.14 -3.80 -2.49
N HIS A 98 14.24 -3.92 -3.48
CA HIS A 98 14.59 -3.64 -4.87
C HIS A 98 14.24 -2.20 -5.20
N ASP A 99 15.12 -1.55 -5.97
CA ASP A 99 14.95 -0.16 -6.40
C ASP A 99 14.22 -0.04 -7.74
N GLN A 100 13.90 -1.16 -8.39
CA GLN A 100 13.21 -1.17 -9.68
C GLN A 100 12.42 -2.46 -9.96
N TYR A 101 11.33 -2.31 -10.71
CA TYR A 101 10.42 -3.38 -11.11
C TYR A 101 9.93 -3.15 -12.53
N TRP A 102 9.86 -4.20 -13.34
CA TRP A 102 9.08 -4.17 -14.58
C TRP A 102 7.62 -4.46 -14.25
N VAL A 103 6.74 -3.51 -14.56
CA VAL A 103 5.32 -3.60 -14.27
C VAL A 103 4.50 -3.53 -15.56
N GLY A 104 3.28 -4.08 -15.53
CA GLY A 104 2.50 -4.32 -16.73
C GLY A 104 3.14 -5.39 -17.65
N ALA A 105 2.71 -5.43 -18.91
CA ALA A 105 3.11 -6.47 -19.86
C ALA A 105 3.18 -5.98 -21.32
N GLY A 106 3.97 -6.70 -22.13
CA GLY A 106 4.07 -6.46 -23.56
C GLY A 106 4.54 -5.05 -23.89
N LYS A 107 3.87 -4.39 -24.84
CA LYS A 107 4.19 -3.01 -25.25
C LYS A 107 3.83 -1.94 -24.21
N ASP A 108 2.99 -2.31 -23.24
CA ASP A 108 2.50 -1.41 -22.19
C ASP A 108 3.34 -1.54 -20.90
N ALA A 109 4.37 -2.40 -20.91
CA ALA A 109 5.25 -2.59 -19.76
C ALA A 109 6.13 -1.35 -19.52
N VAL A 110 6.28 -0.97 -18.26
CA VAL A 110 7.05 0.20 -17.83
C VAL A 110 8.05 -0.22 -16.75
N LEU A 111 9.26 0.32 -16.82
CA LEU A 111 10.24 0.16 -15.75
C LEU A 111 9.94 1.19 -14.65
N TRP A 112 9.30 0.74 -13.57
CA TRP A 112 9.11 1.54 -12.38
C TRP A 112 10.38 1.47 -11.53
N LYS A 113 11.09 2.58 -11.39
CA LYS A 113 12.38 2.64 -10.70
C LYS A 113 12.48 3.82 -9.75
N HIS A 114 13.41 3.70 -8.81
CA HIS A 114 13.81 4.76 -7.91
C HIS A 114 14.24 6.02 -8.66
N ARG A 115 13.83 7.17 -8.14
CA ARG A 115 14.24 8.50 -8.57
C ARG A 115 15.01 9.15 -7.45
N GLN A 116 16.18 9.69 -7.77
CA GLN A 116 16.96 10.48 -6.82
C GLN A 116 16.32 11.86 -6.64
N VAL A 117 16.76 12.57 -5.59
CA VAL A 117 16.42 13.99 -5.43
C VAL A 117 16.88 14.75 -6.69
N GLU A 118 16.00 15.62 -7.21
CA GLU A 118 16.23 16.38 -8.46
C GLU A 118 16.38 15.54 -9.75
N ASP A 119 16.01 14.25 -9.73
CA ASP A 119 16.01 13.43 -10.94
C ASP A 119 15.08 14.03 -12.02
N MET A 120 15.64 14.25 -13.20
CA MET A 120 14.93 14.85 -14.34
C MET A 120 13.97 13.87 -15.03
N ALA A 121 14.06 12.57 -14.76
CA ALA A 121 13.09 11.60 -15.25
C ALA A 121 11.70 11.89 -14.66
N PRO A 122 10.62 11.81 -15.45
CA PRO A 122 9.27 11.95 -14.92
C PRO A 122 8.96 10.82 -13.90
N PRO A 123 8.08 11.07 -12.92
CA PRO A 123 7.62 10.01 -12.03
C PRO A 123 6.79 8.97 -12.80
N PHE A 124 6.66 7.78 -12.20
CA PHE A 124 5.67 6.80 -12.65
C PHE A 124 4.27 7.34 -12.38
N CYS A 125 3.46 7.47 -13.43
CA CYS A 125 2.16 8.13 -13.38
C CYS A 125 1.02 7.11 -13.24
N ILE A 126 0.64 6.83 -11.99
CA ILE A 126 -0.63 6.17 -11.68
C ILE A 126 -1.73 7.21 -11.74
N MET A 127 -2.72 7.02 -12.61
CA MET A 127 -3.90 7.86 -12.63
C MET A 127 -5.10 7.14 -12.02
N SER A 128 -5.84 7.87 -11.20
CA SER A 128 -6.99 7.36 -10.47
C SER A 128 -8.08 8.43 -10.42
N PRO A 129 -9.36 8.06 -10.57
CA PRO A 129 -10.46 8.94 -10.20
C PRO A 129 -10.58 9.16 -8.69
N ASP A 130 -10.07 8.23 -7.88
CA ASP A 130 -10.07 8.26 -6.40
C ASP A 130 -11.44 8.59 -5.77
N ILE A 131 -12.50 8.03 -6.35
CA ILE A 131 -13.89 8.21 -5.92
C ILE A 131 -14.67 6.90 -6.03
N THR A 132 -15.81 6.85 -5.35
CA THR A 132 -16.86 5.88 -5.66
C THR A 132 -17.58 6.23 -6.96
N CYS A 133 -18.18 5.23 -7.61
CA CYS A 133 -18.98 5.47 -8.81
C CYS A 133 -20.16 4.50 -8.96
N ASP A 134 -21.22 4.97 -9.61
CA ASP A 134 -22.30 4.11 -10.07
C ASP A 134 -21.76 2.97 -10.96
N GLU A 135 -22.31 1.77 -10.77
CA GLU A 135 -21.92 0.54 -11.48
C GLU A 135 -21.81 0.75 -13.00
N LYS A 136 -22.78 1.44 -13.60
CA LYS A 136 -22.86 1.68 -15.05
C LYS A 136 -21.73 2.56 -15.62
N TYR A 137 -21.09 3.39 -14.79
CA TYR A 137 -20.04 4.30 -15.25
C TYR A 137 -18.63 3.74 -15.07
N HIS A 138 -18.45 2.73 -14.22
CA HIS A 138 -17.14 2.23 -13.82
C HIS A 138 -16.19 1.98 -15.01
N GLN A 139 -16.63 1.22 -16.02
CA GLN A 139 -15.80 0.95 -17.20
C GLN A 139 -15.48 2.23 -17.99
N SER A 140 -16.46 3.11 -18.20
CA SER A 140 -16.26 4.35 -18.95
C SER A 140 -15.29 5.31 -18.27
N ILE A 141 -15.32 5.38 -16.93
CA ILE A 141 -14.35 6.14 -16.14
C ILE A 141 -12.95 5.53 -16.31
N CYS A 142 -12.80 4.21 -16.18
CA CYS A 142 -11.51 3.56 -16.43
C CYS A 142 -10.97 3.88 -17.83
N MET A 143 -11.83 3.81 -18.85
CA MET A 143 -11.47 4.17 -20.23
C MET A 143 -11.06 5.63 -20.39
N ALA A 144 -11.61 6.56 -19.60
CA ALA A 144 -11.22 7.97 -19.67
C ALA A 144 -9.75 8.14 -19.26
N TYR A 145 -9.34 7.58 -18.13
CA TYR A 145 -7.96 7.66 -17.65
C TYR A 145 -6.99 6.89 -18.54
N LEU A 146 -7.37 5.70 -19.02
CA LEU A 146 -6.50 4.88 -19.90
C LEU A 146 -6.15 5.54 -21.24
N LYS A 147 -6.94 6.55 -21.68
CA LYS A 147 -6.64 7.36 -22.87
C LYS A 147 -5.56 8.39 -22.63
N GLU A 148 -5.26 8.72 -21.38
CA GLU A 148 -4.27 9.75 -21.07
C GLU A 148 -2.87 9.28 -21.49
N PRO A 149 -2.15 10.10 -22.28
CA PRO A 149 -0.88 9.70 -22.89
C PRO A 149 0.25 9.57 -21.86
N LEU A 150 0.12 10.25 -20.71
CA LEU A 150 1.09 10.19 -19.61
C LEU A 150 0.81 9.05 -18.63
N LEU A 151 -0.23 8.25 -18.84
CA LEU A 151 -0.57 7.17 -17.93
C LEU A 151 0.42 6.01 -18.09
N ASP A 152 1.09 5.65 -17.00
CA ASP A 152 1.84 4.40 -16.88
C ASP A 152 1.00 3.30 -16.21
N GLY A 153 0.09 3.71 -15.31
CA GLY A 153 -0.73 2.83 -14.50
C GLY A 153 -2.11 3.37 -14.20
N ILE A 154 -3.08 2.48 -13.95
CA ILE A 154 -4.42 2.86 -13.51
C ILE A 154 -4.76 2.29 -12.14
N CYS A 155 -5.39 3.11 -11.29
CA CYS A 155 -6.21 2.65 -10.18
C CYS A 155 -7.67 2.97 -10.53
N GLY A 156 -8.54 1.97 -10.53
CA GLY A 156 -9.95 2.16 -10.91
C GLY A 156 -10.77 2.84 -9.80
N PRO A 157 -11.94 3.42 -10.15
CA PRO A 157 -12.88 3.92 -9.15
C PRO A 157 -13.46 2.79 -8.31
N ILE A 158 -14.01 3.11 -7.15
CA ILE A 158 -14.60 2.13 -6.25
C ILE A 158 -16.06 1.88 -6.68
N LEU A 159 -16.40 0.63 -7.00
CA LEU A 159 -17.80 0.21 -7.16
C LEU A 159 -18.52 0.23 -5.81
N GLU A 160 -19.66 0.92 -5.73
CA GLU A 160 -20.58 0.85 -4.59
C GLU A 160 -21.58 -0.31 -4.72
N GLU A 161 -21.93 -0.66 -5.96
CA GLU A 161 -22.88 -1.73 -6.26
C GLU A 161 -22.33 -2.72 -7.29
N THR A 162 -22.78 -3.96 -7.18
CA THR A 162 -22.58 -5.03 -8.18
C THR A 162 -23.92 -5.69 -8.45
N PHE A 163 -24.35 -5.75 -9.71
CA PHE A 163 -25.67 -6.24 -10.10
C PHE A 163 -26.82 -5.52 -9.37
N GLY A 164 -26.67 -4.22 -9.11
CA GLY A 164 -27.65 -3.41 -8.36
C GLY A 164 -27.76 -3.74 -6.87
N HIS A 165 -26.76 -4.43 -6.29
CA HIS A 165 -26.68 -4.71 -4.86
C HIS A 165 -25.49 -4.00 -4.24
N LEU A 166 -25.70 -3.40 -3.06
CA LEU A 166 -24.63 -2.79 -2.27
C LEU A 166 -23.50 -3.80 -2.03
N ILE A 167 -22.26 -3.35 -2.26
CA ILE A 167 -21.06 -4.10 -1.94
C ILE A 167 -20.74 -3.89 -0.47
N GLU A 168 -20.87 -4.95 0.33
CA GLU A 168 -20.59 -4.93 1.76
C GLU A 168 -19.26 -5.65 2.03
N SER A 169 -18.33 -5.01 2.75
CA SER A 169 -17.07 -5.61 3.21
C SER A 169 -17.31 -6.90 3.99
N SER A 170 -16.55 -7.96 3.69
CA SER A 170 -16.75 -9.33 4.19
C SER A 170 -18.12 -9.95 3.86
N GLY A 171 -18.95 -9.28 3.08
CA GLY A 171 -20.28 -9.71 2.69
C GLY A 171 -20.29 -10.60 1.44
N PRO A 172 -21.43 -11.23 1.13
CA PRO A 172 -21.55 -12.11 -0.04
C PRO A 172 -21.47 -11.38 -1.39
N THR A 173 -21.56 -10.04 -1.40
CA THR A 173 -21.48 -9.20 -2.60
C THR A 173 -20.06 -8.74 -2.93
N GLU A 174 -19.15 -8.74 -1.96
CA GLU A 174 -17.80 -8.18 -2.12
C GLU A 174 -17.01 -8.84 -3.24
N ILE A 175 -16.87 -10.16 -3.22
CA ILE A 175 -16.07 -10.88 -4.22
C ILE A 175 -16.63 -10.64 -5.63
N SER A 176 -17.95 -10.58 -5.79
CA SER A 176 -18.58 -10.26 -7.08
C SER A 176 -18.21 -8.85 -7.54
N GLY A 177 -18.32 -7.86 -6.65
CA GLY A 177 -17.92 -6.48 -6.94
C GLY A 177 -16.45 -6.37 -7.31
N CYS A 178 -15.58 -7.13 -6.63
CA CYS A 178 -14.15 -7.15 -6.91
C CYS A 178 -13.83 -7.75 -8.29
N ILE A 179 -14.49 -8.85 -8.64
CA ILE A 179 -14.36 -9.48 -9.98
C ILE A 179 -14.87 -8.52 -11.06
N GLN A 180 -16.01 -7.86 -10.84
CA GLN A 180 -16.54 -6.87 -11.77
C GLN A 180 -15.59 -5.69 -11.96
N HIS A 181 -15.01 -5.18 -10.87
CA HIS A 181 -14.04 -4.09 -10.88
C HIS A 181 -12.85 -4.42 -11.81
N ILE A 182 -12.15 -5.53 -11.56
CA ILE A 182 -10.97 -5.89 -12.36
C ILE A 182 -11.35 -6.25 -13.80
N THR A 183 -12.49 -6.90 -14.01
CA THR A 183 -13.01 -7.24 -15.34
C THR A 183 -13.23 -5.98 -16.16
N ASN A 184 -13.87 -4.96 -15.58
CA ASN A 184 -14.11 -3.68 -16.24
C ASN A 184 -12.81 -2.95 -16.58
N GLN A 185 -11.83 -2.94 -15.66
CA GLN A 185 -10.52 -2.33 -15.92
C GLN A 185 -9.78 -3.04 -17.07
N LYS A 186 -9.65 -4.37 -17.02
CA LYS A 186 -8.97 -5.16 -18.07
C LYS A 186 -9.70 -5.04 -19.41
N LEU A 187 -11.03 -5.00 -19.41
CA LEU A 187 -11.82 -4.77 -20.62
C LEU A 187 -11.58 -3.36 -21.19
N ALA A 188 -11.60 -2.32 -20.36
CA ALA A 188 -11.30 -0.95 -20.77
C ALA A 188 -9.91 -0.84 -21.41
N ALA A 189 -8.90 -1.45 -20.79
CA ALA A 189 -7.53 -1.48 -21.27
C ALA A 189 -7.40 -2.19 -22.63
N ARG A 190 -8.07 -3.34 -22.80
CA ARG A 190 -8.12 -4.07 -24.08
C ARG A 190 -8.78 -3.26 -25.19
N LEU A 191 -9.92 -2.63 -24.93
CA LEU A 191 -10.66 -1.84 -25.92
C LEU A 191 -9.87 -0.62 -26.41
N LEU A 192 -8.99 -0.07 -25.56
CA LEU A 192 -8.10 1.03 -25.91
C LEU A 192 -6.76 0.57 -26.48
N GLY A 193 -6.59 -0.74 -26.68
CA GLY A 193 -5.40 -1.32 -27.26
C GLY A 193 -4.17 -1.23 -26.35
N ARG A 194 -4.36 -1.13 -25.03
CA ARG A 194 -3.30 -1.14 -24.01
C ARG A 194 -3.52 -2.27 -22.99
N PRO A 195 -3.69 -3.53 -23.43
CA PRO A 195 -4.13 -4.63 -22.56
C PRO A 195 -3.14 -4.99 -21.45
N GLY A 196 -1.86 -4.58 -21.56
CA GLY A 196 -0.82 -4.87 -20.58
C GLY A 196 -0.55 -3.71 -19.60
N THR A 197 -1.37 -2.66 -19.58
CA THR A 197 -1.19 -1.54 -18.63
C THR A 197 -1.17 -2.05 -17.20
N PHE A 198 -0.21 -1.53 -16.40
CA PHE A 198 -0.13 -1.81 -14.97
C PHE A 198 -1.39 -1.36 -14.23
N MET A 199 -1.88 -2.22 -13.35
CA MET A 199 -3.06 -1.94 -12.52
C MET A 199 -2.69 -1.92 -11.04
N VAL A 200 -3.22 -0.95 -10.31
CA VAL A 200 -3.32 -1.01 -8.86
C VAL A 200 -4.58 -1.81 -8.55
N ALA A 201 -4.38 -3.05 -8.06
CA ALA A 201 -5.35 -4.14 -7.90
C ALA A 201 -6.83 -3.73 -7.97
N VAL A 202 -7.56 -3.87 -6.87
CA VAL A 202 -9.00 -3.64 -6.83
C VAL A 202 -9.30 -2.78 -5.62
N GLY A 203 -9.64 -1.51 -5.85
CA GLY A 203 -10.01 -0.57 -4.78
C GLY A 203 -11.31 -0.95 -4.08
N THR A 204 -12.19 -1.69 -4.76
CA THR A 204 -13.45 -2.23 -4.20
C THR A 204 -13.24 -3.33 -3.15
N ALA A 205 -12.06 -3.96 -3.11
CA ALA A 205 -11.79 -5.03 -2.17
C ALA A 205 -11.32 -4.46 -0.82
N GLU A 206 -12.27 -4.35 0.12
CA GLU A 206 -12.03 -3.82 1.47
C GLU A 206 -11.54 -4.90 2.43
N HIS A 207 -11.98 -6.15 2.27
CA HIS A 207 -11.53 -7.32 3.00
C HIS A 207 -10.41 -8.07 2.26
N ASP A 208 -9.66 -8.93 2.96
CA ASP A 208 -8.54 -9.69 2.38
C ASP A 208 -8.97 -10.69 1.30
N SER A 209 -10.08 -11.38 1.52
CA SER A 209 -10.73 -12.32 0.61
C SER A 209 -11.02 -11.70 -0.76
N GLY A 210 -11.48 -10.45 -0.81
CA GLY A 210 -11.70 -9.72 -2.06
C GLY A 210 -10.41 -9.54 -2.87
N GLN A 211 -9.32 -9.11 -2.22
CA GLN A 211 -8.01 -8.94 -2.85
C GLN A 211 -7.43 -10.28 -3.32
N ILE A 212 -7.60 -11.34 -2.53
CA ILE A 212 -7.13 -12.70 -2.86
C ILE A 212 -7.92 -13.27 -4.03
N ALA A 213 -9.25 -13.14 -4.03
CA ALA A 213 -10.13 -13.74 -5.03
C ALA A 213 -9.87 -13.25 -6.47
N VAL A 214 -9.39 -12.02 -6.62
CA VAL A 214 -9.07 -11.44 -7.93
C VAL A 214 -7.64 -11.71 -8.39
N SER A 215 -6.84 -12.47 -7.64
CA SER A 215 -5.47 -12.83 -8.01
C SER A 215 -5.46 -13.94 -9.06
N ASN A 216 -5.42 -13.56 -10.33
CA ASN A 216 -5.44 -14.50 -11.45
C ASN A 216 -4.71 -13.93 -12.68
N GLU A 217 -3.73 -14.68 -13.20
CA GLU A 217 -2.90 -14.25 -14.34
C GLU A 217 -3.67 -14.08 -15.66
N GLU A 218 -4.80 -14.78 -15.83
CA GLU A 218 -5.54 -14.81 -17.10
C GLU A 218 -6.60 -13.70 -17.19
N TRP A 219 -7.28 -13.41 -16.09
CA TRP A 219 -8.43 -12.50 -16.09
C TRP A 219 -8.42 -11.44 -14.98
N GLY A 220 -7.60 -11.60 -13.95
CA GLY A 220 -7.60 -10.76 -12.75
C GLY A 220 -6.35 -9.90 -12.61
N VAL A 221 -5.98 -9.65 -11.37
CA VAL A 221 -4.73 -8.97 -10.97
C VAL A 221 -3.56 -9.92 -11.20
N GLN A 222 -2.57 -9.46 -11.96
CA GLN A 222 -1.43 -10.26 -12.42
C GLN A 222 -0.20 -10.00 -11.52
N LYS A 223 0.83 -10.85 -11.59
CA LYS A 223 2.11 -10.66 -10.84
C LYS A 223 2.84 -9.35 -11.16
N THR A 224 2.55 -8.76 -12.31
CA THR A 224 3.13 -7.48 -12.76
C THR A 224 2.25 -6.28 -12.41
N ASP A 225 1.12 -6.50 -11.72
CA ASP A 225 0.24 -5.48 -11.14
C ASP A 225 0.56 -5.29 -9.65
N ALA A 226 0.14 -4.18 -9.04
CA ALA A 226 0.37 -3.94 -7.61
C ALA A 226 -0.81 -4.38 -6.77
N ARG A 227 -0.52 -4.89 -5.57
CA ARG A 227 -1.51 -5.14 -4.51
C ARG A 227 -1.36 -4.11 -3.40
N LEU A 228 -2.50 -3.70 -2.84
CA LEU A 228 -2.53 -2.74 -1.75
C LEU A 228 -2.57 -3.46 -0.41
N VAL A 229 -1.50 -3.32 0.35
CA VAL A 229 -1.45 -3.67 1.78
C VAL A 229 -1.32 -2.37 2.55
N GLY A 230 -2.44 -1.86 3.05
CA GLY A 230 -2.46 -0.63 3.84
C GLY A 230 -1.93 -0.84 5.26
N SER A 231 -1.64 0.26 5.94
CA SER A 231 -1.43 0.33 7.39
C SER A 231 -2.60 1.06 8.04
N LEU A 232 -2.93 0.71 9.28
CA LEU A 232 -3.86 1.48 10.09
C LEU A 232 -3.10 2.63 10.78
N THR A 233 -3.73 3.80 10.80
CA THR A 233 -3.14 5.03 11.35
C THR A 233 -3.20 5.02 12.88
N GLU A 234 -2.10 5.18 13.62
CA GLU A 234 -0.68 5.22 13.23
C GLU A 234 0.01 3.93 13.68
N PHE A 235 0.96 3.37 12.92
CA PHE A 235 1.78 2.22 13.32
C PHE A 235 0.94 1.00 13.77
N LYS A 236 -0.22 0.79 13.14
CA LYS A 236 -1.14 -0.30 13.43
C LYS A 236 -1.36 -1.20 12.21
N THR A 237 -1.72 -2.45 12.45
CA THR A 237 -2.17 -3.45 11.48
C THR A 237 -3.33 -4.26 12.04
N ALA A 238 -3.95 -5.05 11.20
CA ALA A 238 -4.93 -6.08 11.54
C ALA A 238 -4.52 -7.40 10.89
N ASP A 239 -5.10 -8.51 11.33
CA ASP A 239 -4.90 -9.84 10.78
C ASP A 239 -5.30 -9.88 9.29
N THR A 240 -6.36 -9.18 8.90
CA THR A 240 -6.76 -9.04 7.49
C THR A 240 -5.70 -8.35 6.64
N LEU A 241 -4.99 -7.35 7.18
CA LEU A 241 -3.88 -6.70 6.48
C LEU A 241 -2.64 -7.60 6.39
N LEU A 242 -2.36 -8.38 7.44
CA LEU A 242 -1.28 -9.37 7.42
C LEU A 242 -1.56 -10.47 6.38
N ASN A 243 -2.80 -10.95 6.27
CA ASN A 243 -3.20 -11.94 5.26
C ASN A 243 -2.97 -11.44 3.83
N ARG A 244 -3.16 -10.15 3.55
CA ARG A 244 -2.90 -9.56 2.22
C ARG A 244 -1.42 -9.52 1.83
N SER A 245 -0.52 -9.60 2.80
CA SER A 245 0.92 -9.59 2.57
C SER A 245 1.51 -10.95 2.19
N LEU A 246 0.68 -12.01 2.20
CA LEU A 246 1.02 -13.38 1.77
C LEU A 246 0.82 -13.58 0.26
#